data_AF-A0A1Z5JZ22-F1
#
_entry.id   AF-A0A1Z5JZ22-F1
#
_cell.length_a   1.000
_cell.length_b   1.000
_cell.length_c   1.000
_cell.angle_alpha   90.00
_cell.angle_beta   90.00
_cell.angle_gamma   90.00
#
_symmetry.space_group_name_H-M   'P 1'
#
loop_
_entity.id
_entity.type
_entity.pdbx_description
1 polymer ?
#
loop_
_entity_poly.entity_id
_entity_poly.type
_entity_poly.pdbx_seq_one_letter_code
_entity_poly.pdbx_strand_id
1 'polypeptide(L)'
;MICVRYWLFLAFSVRAFRAEATSRWGLFRKQYTPLLFFTVPKGMISECDAMERAVCALERDIGIRVERLDLLRQPETEAILGLLTQKTPPFLYHRESGQSLHVPTGGNAIDMIRLRAWAKGRMLSSPSGARGSVSGIASRAPTAARQQRELEEEEDMIENMSLTPTQLEGKQKMKERTRERNRKKP
;
A
#
# COMPACT_ATOMS: atom_id res chain seq x y z
N MET A 1 -56.26 42.89 -20.22
CA MET A 1 -56.03 41.69 -19.38
C MET A 1 -55.46 40.58 -20.25
N ILE A 2 -54.44 39.90 -19.72
CA ILE A 2 -53.78 38.69 -20.24
C ILE A 2 -52.72 38.96 -21.35
N CYS A 3 -51.69 39.77 -21.04
CA CYS A 3 -50.31 39.26 -20.89
C CYS A 3 -50.22 37.83 -20.32
N VAL A 4 -49.12 37.13 -20.63
CA VAL A 4 -48.76 35.79 -20.12
C VAL A 4 -49.27 34.59 -20.94
N ARG A 5 -49.25 34.67 -22.29
CA ARG A 5 -49.44 33.49 -23.16
C ARG A 5 -48.46 33.36 -24.32
N TYR A 6 -47.28 33.97 -24.20
CA TYR A 6 -46.25 33.96 -25.25
C TYR A 6 -44.87 33.50 -24.80
N TRP A 7 -44.79 32.72 -23.70
CA TRP A 7 -43.50 32.25 -23.14
C TRP A 7 -43.51 30.78 -22.68
N LEU A 8 -44.45 29.96 -23.17
CA LEU A 8 -44.52 28.54 -22.80
C LEU A 8 -44.57 27.57 -24.00
N PHE A 9 -44.14 28.01 -25.18
CA PHE A 9 -44.02 27.14 -26.37
C PHE A 9 -42.64 27.20 -27.04
N LEU A 10 -41.60 27.52 -26.26
CA LEU A 10 -40.21 27.55 -26.74
C LEU A 10 -39.23 26.96 -25.72
N ALA A 11 -39.64 25.89 -25.03
CA ALA A 11 -38.81 25.20 -24.03
C ALA A 11 -38.93 23.67 -24.05
N PHE A 12 -39.37 23.06 -25.15
CA PHE A 12 -39.62 21.60 -25.18
C PHE A 12 -39.10 20.84 -26.42
N SER A 13 -38.09 21.35 -27.13
CA SER A 13 -37.46 20.59 -28.23
C SER A 13 -35.94 20.77 -28.34
N VAL A 14 -35.23 20.74 -27.20
CA VAL A 14 -33.75 20.59 -27.15
C VAL A 14 -33.33 19.43 -26.24
N ARG A 15 -34.12 18.35 -26.20
CA ARG A 15 -33.80 17.13 -25.44
C ARG A 15 -34.07 15.86 -26.23
N ALA A 16 -33.36 15.69 -27.35
CA ALA A 16 -33.30 14.39 -28.03
C ALA A 16 -32.04 14.23 -28.90
N PHE A 17 -30.92 14.85 -28.52
CA PHE A 17 -29.65 14.70 -29.23
C PHE A 17 -28.48 14.58 -28.25
N ARG A 18 -28.51 13.56 -27.39
CA ARG A 18 -27.32 13.15 -26.61
C ARG A 18 -27.43 11.78 -25.94
N ALA A 19 -28.07 10.83 -26.59
CA ALA A 19 -28.23 9.47 -26.05
C ALA A 19 -27.79 8.40 -27.06
N GLU A 20 -26.70 8.61 -27.80
CA GLU A 20 -26.13 7.54 -28.64
C GLU A 20 -24.67 7.83 -29.03
N ALA A 21 -23.76 7.94 -28.06
CA ALA A 21 -22.34 8.08 -28.36
C ALA A 21 -21.37 7.56 -27.29
N THR A 22 -21.76 6.58 -26.46
CA THR A 22 -20.82 5.93 -25.52
C THR A 22 -20.74 4.41 -25.64
N SER A 23 -21.47 3.80 -26.58
CA SER A 23 -21.37 2.35 -26.83
C SER A 23 -20.20 1.94 -27.75
N ARG A 24 -19.35 2.88 -28.21
CA ARG A 24 -18.11 2.58 -28.96
C ARG A 24 -16.85 2.65 -28.09
N TRP A 25 -16.90 2.05 -26.91
CA TRP A 25 -15.80 2.04 -25.93
C TRP A 25 -15.13 0.65 -25.84
N GLY A 26 -15.15 -0.11 -26.95
CA GLY A 26 -14.31 -1.29 -27.12
C GLY A 26 -12.85 -0.86 -27.33
N LEU A 27 -11.94 -1.37 -26.50
CA LEU A 27 -10.50 -1.08 -26.48
C LEU A 27 -10.12 0.31 -25.94
N PHE A 28 -10.60 0.66 -24.73
CA PHE A 28 -9.83 1.58 -23.90
C PHE A 28 -8.45 0.95 -23.68
N ARG A 29 -7.43 1.48 -24.37
CA ARG A 29 -6.04 1.28 -23.97
C ARG A 29 -6.01 1.58 -22.47
N LYS A 30 -5.71 0.57 -21.63
CA LYS A 30 -5.70 0.72 -20.18
C LYS A 30 -4.81 1.93 -19.87
N GLN A 31 -5.44 3.06 -19.52
CA GLN A 31 -4.72 4.29 -19.25
C GLN A 31 -3.89 4.01 -18.01
N TYR A 32 -2.58 4.17 -18.13
CA TYR A 32 -1.67 3.94 -17.01
C TYR A 32 -2.11 4.83 -15.84
N THR A 33 -2.34 4.21 -14.69
CA THR A 33 -2.57 4.92 -13.43
C THR A 33 -1.52 4.46 -12.42
N PRO A 34 -0.83 5.40 -11.75
CA PRO A 34 0.18 5.04 -10.77
C PRO A 34 -0.43 4.57 -9.44
N LEU A 35 -1.72 4.84 -9.20
CA LEU A 35 -2.42 4.53 -7.96
C LEU A 35 -3.23 3.24 -8.09
N LEU A 36 -2.91 2.25 -7.27
CA LEU A 36 -3.60 0.97 -7.21
C LEU A 36 -4.37 0.83 -5.91
N PHE A 37 -5.56 0.27 -6.01
CA PHE A 37 -6.39 -0.14 -4.89
C PHE A 37 -6.76 -1.60 -5.01
N PHE A 38 -6.15 -2.42 -4.15
CA PHE A 38 -6.47 -3.83 -3.99
C PHE A 38 -7.67 -3.97 -3.06
N THR A 39 -8.74 -4.54 -3.60
CA THR A 39 -10.06 -4.60 -2.97
C THR A 39 -10.73 -5.95 -3.18
N VAL A 40 -11.90 -6.11 -2.60
CA VAL A 40 -12.82 -7.24 -2.81
C VAL A 40 -14.20 -6.70 -3.21
N PRO A 41 -15.12 -7.54 -3.70
CA PRO A 41 -16.48 -7.12 -4.01
C PRO A 41 -17.17 -6.50 -2.78
N LYS A 42 -18.02 -5.51 -3.05
CA LYS A 42 -18.74 -4.75 -2.01
C LYS A 42 -19.55 -5.68 -1.09
N GLY A 43 -19.59 -5.36 0.20
CA GLY A 43 -20.34 -6.11 1.19
C GLY A 43 -19.66 -7.38 1.71
N MET A 44 -18.47 -7.76 1.20
CA MET A 44 -17.70 -8.86 1.78
C MET A 44 -16.83 -8.40 2.96
N ILE A 45 -16.13 -7.27 2.82
CA ILE A 45 -15.24 -6.72 3.84
C ILE A 45 -15.60 -5.25 4.07
N SER A 46 -16.03 -4.92 5.28
CA SER A 46 -16.50 -3.58 5.65
C SER A 46 -15.43 -2.51 5.52
N GLU A 47 -14.17 -2.89 5.75
CA GLU A 47 -12.98 -2.07 5.64
C GLU A 47 -12.70 -1.71 4.18
N CYS A 48 -12.96 -2.63 3.25
CA CYS A 48 -12.85 -2.36 1.82
C CYS A 48 -13.91 -1.36 1.37
N ASP A 49 -15.15 -1.49 1.86
CA ASP A 49 -16.21 -0.53 1.57
C ASP A 49 -15.91 0.86 2.14
N ALA A 50 -15.33 0.93 3.34
CA ALA A 50 -14.89 2.19 3.93
C ALA A 50 -13.76 2.84 3.12
N MET A 51 -12.77 2.05 2.69
CA MET A 51 -11.68 2.52 1.85
C MET A 51 -12.18 2.96 0.46
N GLU A 52 -13.10 2.22 -0.15
CA GLU A 52 -13.71 2.60 -1.43
C GLU A 52 -14.41 3.97 -1.34
N ARG A 53 -15.10 4.27 -0.23
CA ARG A 53 -15.69 5.60 0.00
C ARG A 53 -14.62 6.69 0.10
N ALA A 54 -13.51 6.41 0.80
CA ALA A 54 -12.39 7.35 0.93
C ALA A 54 -11.69 7.59 -0.42
N VAL A 55 -11.45 6.53 -1.20
CA VAL A 55 -10.89 6.62 -2.55
C VAL A 55 -11.83 7.38 -3.48
N CYS A 56 -13.14 7.11 -3.46
CA CYS A 56 -14.12 7.87 -4.25
C CYS A 56 -14.14 9.36 -3.88
N ALA A 57 -13.92 9.72 -2.61
CA ALA A 57 -13.78 11.12 -2.20
C ALA A 57 -12.47 11.73 -2.74
N LEU A 58 -11.37 10.98 -2.66
CA LEU A 58 -10.06 11.38 -3.18
C LEU A 58 -10.06 11.62 -4.70
N GLU A 59 -10.68 10.73 -5.48
CA GLU A 59 -10.81 10.86 -6.93
C GLU A 59 -11.58 12.13 -7.31
N ARG A 60 -12.63 12.48 -6.54
CA ARG A 60 -13.40 13.72 -6.73
C ARG A 60 -12.61 14.96 -6.34
N ASP A 61 -11.87 14.91 -5.23
CA ASP A 61 -11.12 16.04 -4.69
C ASP A 61 -9.93 16.44 -5.58
N ILE A 62 -9.20 15.46 -6.11
CA ILE A 62 -7.94 15.69 -6.84
C ILE A 62 -8.11 15.52 -8.36
N GLY A 63 -9.17 14.83 -8.82
CA GLY A 63 -9.37 14.55 -10.24
C GLY A 63 -8.44 13.46 -10.79
N ILE A 64 -7.93 12.57 -9.93
CA ILE A 64 -7.09 11.44 -10.31
C ILE A 64 -7.95 10.17 -10.35
N ARG A 65 -7.60 9.20 -11.21
CA ARG A 65 -8.22 7.87 -11.23
C ARG A 65 -7.35 6.86 -10.47
N VAL A 66 -7.99 6.02 -9.67
CA VAL A 66 -7.35 4.89 -8.98
C VAL A 66 -7.79 3.59 -9.65
N GLU A 67 -6.83 2.78 -10.07
CA GLU A 67 -7.08 1.46 -10.63
C GLU A 67 -7.45 0.49 -9.51
N ARG A 68 -8.65 -0.08 -9.63
CA ARG A 68 -9.20 -1.05 -8.67
C ARG A 68 -8.88 -2.46 -9.16
N LEU A 69 -8.21 -3.22 -8.30
CA LEU A 69 -7.83 -4.60 -8.55
C LEU A 69 -8.58 -5.48 -7.56
N ASP A 70 -9.52 -6.27 -8.06
CA ASP A 70 -10.40 -7.11 -7.25
C ASP A 70 -9.84 -8.53 -7.19
N LEU A 71 -9.44 -8.96 -5.98
CA LEU A 71 -8.79 -10.26 -5.79
C LEU A 71 -9.69 -11.43 -6.16
N LEU A 72 -11.00 -11.33 -5.93
CA LEU A 72 -11.92 -12.44 -6.17
C LEU A 72 -12.34 -12.51 -7.64
N ARG A 73 -12.33 -11.38 -8.34
CA ARG A 73 -12.65 -11.34 -9.78
C ARG A 73 -11.44 -11.59 -10.68
N GLN A 74 -10.24 -11.25 -10.21
CA GLN A 74 -9.00 -11.29 -11.00
C GLN A 74 -7.91 -12.04 -10.21
N PRO A 75 -7.70 -13.35 -10.46
CA PRO A 75 -6.74 -14.15 -9.68
C PRO A 75 -5.29 -13.67 -9.83
N GLU A 76 -4.96 -13.06 -10.98
CA GLU A 76 -3.67 -12.39 -11.22
C GLU A 76 -3.36 -11.28 -10.21
N THR A 77 -4.40 -10.62 -9.67
CA THR A 77 -4.26 -9.57 -8.65
C THR A 77 -3.71 -10.13 -7.34
N GLU A 78 -4.09 -11.35 -6.97
CA GLU A 78 -3.61 -12.01 -5.76
C GLU A 78 -2.09 -12.25 -5.82
N ALA A 79 -1.60 -12.71 -6.98
CA ALA A 79 -0.17 -12.89 -7.21
C ALA A 79 0.59 -11.56 -7.12
N ILE A 80 0.06 -10.48 -7.72
CA ILE A 80 0.67 -9.15 -7.64
C ILE A 80 0.68 -8.66 -6.19
N LEU A 81 -0.42 -8.83 -5.46
CA LEU A 81 -0.49 -8.42 -4.06
C LEU A 81 0.56 -9.17 -3.25
N GLY A 82 0.68 -10.49 -3.41
CA GLY A 82 1.68 -11.32 -2.72
C GLY A 82 3.13 -10.92 -3.02
N LEU A 83 3.42 -10.45 -4.24
CA LEU A 83 4.74 -9.91 -4.60
C LEU A 83 5.03 -8.56 -3.91
N LEU A 84 4.01 -7.70 -3.80
CA LEU A 84 4.16 -6.37 -3.19
C LEU A 84 4.14 -6.42 -1.67
N THR A 85 3.36 -7.30 -1.07
CA THR A 85 3.12 -7.35 0.37
C THR A 85 2.52 -8.69 0.82
N GLN A 86 2.68 -9.02 2.10
CA GLN A 86 1.97 -10.13 2.76
C GLN A 86 0.66 -9.67 3.42
N LYS A 87 0.20 -8.46 3.12
CA LYS A 87 -1.02 -7.87 3.69
C LYS A 87 -2.26 -8.24 2.89
N THR A 88 -3.40 -8.27 3.55
CA THR A 88 -4.70 -8.49 2.95
C THR A 88 -5.35 -7.16 2.52
N PRO A 89 -6.35 -7.19 1.62
CA PRO A 89 -7.18 -6.03 1.34
C PRO A 89 -7.91 -5.51 2.59
N PRO A 90 -8.22 -4.20 2.66
CA PRO A 90 -7.96 -3.16 1.67
C PRO A 90 -6.51 -2.65 1.68
N PHE A 91 -5.90 -2.58 0.51
CA PHE A 91 -4.50 -2.16 0.36
C PHE A 91 -4.31 -1.18 -0.80
N LEU A 92 -3.61 -0.08 -0.55
CA LEU A 92 -3.30 0.95 -1.53
C LEU A 92 -1.81 0.95 -1.85
N TYR A 93 -1.47 1.04 -3.13
CA TYR A 93 -0.09 1.04 -3.61
C TYR A 93 0.14 2.11 -4.66
N HIS A 94 1.23 2.86 -4.53
CA HIS A 94 1.64 3.87 -5.49
C HIS A 94 2.86 3.36 -6.27
N ARG A 95 2.68 3.09 -7.57
CA ARG A 95 3.71 2.50 -8.45
C ARG A 95 5.00 3.32 -8.50
N GLU A 96 4.90 4.63 -8.66
CA GLU A 96 6.11 5.48 -8.81
C GLU A 96 6.91 5.64 -7.51
N SER A 97 6.23 5.83 -6.38
CA SER A 97 6.89 6.08 -5.10
C SER A 97 7.17 4.80 -4.31
N GLY A 98 6.64 3.65 -4.75
CA GLY A 98 6.70 2.38 -4.04
C GLY A 98 5.96 2.38 -2.69
N GLN A 99 5.22 3.44 -2.38
CA GLN A 99 4.59 3.60 -1.08
C GLN A 99 3.29 2.80 -0.98
N SER A 100 3.08 2.21 0.19
CA SER A 100 1.85 1.51 0.51
C SER A 100 1.10 2.16 1.66
N LEU A 101 -0.22 2.12 1.59
CA LEU A 101 -1.11 2.54 2.65
C LEU A 101 -2.09 1.41 2.95
N HIS A 102 -2.20 1.06 4.24
CA HIS A 102 -3.11 0.03 4.73
C HIS A 102 -4.05 0.65 5.76
N VAL A 103 -5.28 0.17 5.80
CA VAL A 103 -6.26 0.62 6.81
C VAL A 103 -5.82 0.10 8.19
N PRO A 104 -5.72 0.96 9.20
CA PRO A 104 -5.57 0.46 10.57
C PRO A 104 -6.80 -0.38 10.93
N THR A 105 -6.59 -1.65 11.23
CA THR A 105 -7.63 -2.57 11.73
C THR A 105 -8.24 -2.01 13.02
N GLY A 106 -9.55 -2.17 13.20
CA GLY A 106 -10.25 -1.77 14.43
C GLY A 106 -11.09 -0.48 14.37
N GLY A 107 -11.61 -0.11 13.19
CA GLY A 107 -12.61 0.96 13.07
C GLY A 107 -12.07 2.38 13.18
N ASN A 108 -10.74 2.55 13.18
CA ASN A 108 -10.13 3.87 13.12
C ASN A 108 -10.49 4.58 11.80
N ALA A 109 -10.84 5.86 11.90
CA ALA A 109 -11.16 6.67 10.74
C ALA A 109 -9.96 6.75 9.78
N ILE A 110 -10.24 6.66 8.48
CA ILE A 110 -9.22 6.79 7.43
C ILE A 110 -8.74 8.24 7.42
N ASP A 111 -7.44 8.45 7.65
CA ASP A 111 -6.83 9.77 7.57
C ASP A 111 -6.78 10.25 6.11
N MET A 112 -7.74 11.11 5.75
CA MET A 112 -7.84 11.70 4.42
C MET A 112 -6.66 12.61 4.07
N ILE A 113 -6.01 13.23 5.05
CA ILE A 113 -4.82 14.07 4.80
C ILE A 113 -3.68 13.17 4.33
N ARG A 114 -3.47 12.05 5.03
CA ARG A 114 -2.49 11.04 4.65
C ARG A 114 -2.80 10.42 3.29
N LEU A 115 -4.06 10.12 3.01
CA LEU A 115 -4.49 9.56 1.72
C LEU A 115 -4.24 10.55 0.55
N ARG A 116 -4.48 11.85 0.77
CA ARG A 116 -4.17 12.89 -0.22
C ARG A 116 -2.67 13.07 -0.44
N ALA A 117 -1.87 13.02 0.63
CA ALA A 117 -0.42 13.09 0.53
C ALA A 117 0.14 11.90 -0.26
N TRP A 118 -0.37 10.70 0.04
CA TRP A 118 -0.05 9.47 -0.68
C TRP A 118 -0.37 9.58 -2.17
N ALA A 119 -1.57 10.02 -2.55
CA ALA A 119 -1.97 10.14 -3.96
C ALA A 119 -1.14 11.15 -4.75
N LYS A 120 -0.53 12.12 -4.08
CA LYS A 120 0.41 13.09 -4.67
C LYS A 120 1.85 12.59 -4.68
N GLY A 121 2.11 11.35 -4.25
CA GLY A 121 3.45 10.77 -4.17
C GLY A 121 4.35 11.38 -3.09
N ARG A 122 3.79 12.13 -2.13
CA ARG A 122 4.58 12.73 -1.04
C ARG A 122 5.06 11.65 -0.08
N MET A 123 6.27 11.78 0.43
CA MET A 123 6.80 10.88 1.47
C MET A 123 5.91 10.89 2.70
N LEU A 124 5.23 9.77 2.94
CA LEU A 124 4.51 9.57 4.20
C LEU A 124 5.53 9.29 5.30
N SER A 125 5.55 10.14 6.33
CA SER A 125 6.24 9.79 7.58
C SER A 125 5.62 8.50 8.10
N SER A 126 6.42 7.44 8.17
CA SER A 126 5.93 6.17 8.73
C SER A 126 5.46 6.44 10.15
N PRO A 127 4.21 6.12 10.52
CA PRO A 127 3.81 6.17 11.91
C PRO A 127 4.66 5.12 12.63
N SER A 128 5.69 5.58 13.34
CA SER A 128 6.50 4.84 14.32
C SER A 128 6.66 3.32 14.06
N GLY A 129 7.79 2.92 13.47
CA GLY A 129 8.32 1.55 13.60
C GLY A 129 8.03 0.56 12.47
N ALA A 130 7.11 0.83 11.55
CA ALA A 130 6.98 0.01 10.35
C ALA A 130 8.06 0.40 9.33
N ARG A 131 9.20 -0.32 9.33
CA ARG A 131 10.10 -0.38 8.17
C ARG A 131 9.26 -0.82 6.97
N GLY A 132 8.84 0.15 6.16
CA GLY A 132 8.22 -0.10 4.88
C GLY A 132 9.21 -0.90 4.05
N SER A 133 8.88 -2.17 3.84
CA SER A 133 9.57 -3.06 2.94
C SER A 133 9.54 -2.45 1.53
N VAL A 134 10.59 -1.72 1.17
CA VAL A 134 11.13 -1.80 -0.19
C VAL A 134 12.07 -3.00 -0.17
N SER A 135 11.50 -4.19 0.00
CA SER A 135 12.23 -5.39 -0.37
C SER A 135 12.09 -5.52 -1.86
N GLY A 136 13.13 -5.09 -2.58
CA GLY A 136 13.46 -5.82 -3.80
C GLY A 136 13.48 -7.31 -3.43
N ILE A 137 12.74 -8.10 -4.20
CA ILE A 137 12.85 -9.56 -4.36
C ILE A 137 13.71 -10.20 -3.26
N ALA A 138 13.16 -10.37 -2.07
CA ALA A 138 13.80 -11.16 -1.02
C ALA A 138 12.73 -11.60 -0.01
N SER A 139 12.31 -12.84 -0.21
CA SER A 139 11.70 -13.74 0.75
C SER A 139 11.85 -13.33 2.22
N ARG A 140 10.75 -13.18 2.95
CA ARG A 140 10.69 -13.65 4.34
C ARG A 140 9.27 -13.72 4.89
N ALA A 141 8.80 -14.94 5.04
CA ALA A 141 7.72 -15.35 5.93
C ALA A 141 8.21 -15.31 7.41
N PRO A 142 7.33 -15.43 8.42
CA PRO A 142 7.66 -15.15 9.81
C PRO A 142 8.36 -16.34 10.49
N THR A 143 9.64 -16.54 10.16
CA THR A 143 10.61 -17.40 10.86
C THR A 143 11.96 -16.69 11.08
N ALA A 144 12.03 -15.40 10.73
CA ALA A 144 13.27 -14.64 10.60
C ALA A 144 14.07 -14.46 11.89
N ALA A 145 13.43 -14.41 13.07
CA ALA A 145 14.13 -14.16 14.34
C ALA A 145 14.89 -15.39 14.87
N ARG A 146 14.44 -16.61 14.53
CA ARG A 146 15.09 -17.86 14.97
C ARG A 146 16.22 -18.25 14.02
N GLN A 147 15.99 -18.12 12.71
CA GLN A 147 17.00 -18.40 11.69
C GLN A 147 18.16 -17.39 11.69
N GLN A 148 17.94 -16.11 12.09
CA GLN A 148 19.05 -15.16 12.23
C GLN A 148 20.01 -15.50 13.36
N ARG A 149 19.51 -16.04 14.48
CA ARG A 149 20.39 -16.47 15.59
C ARG A 149 21.20 -17.70 15.22
N GLU A 150 20.57 -18.66 14.55
CA GLU A 150 21.25 -19.87 14.08
C GLU A 150 22.33 -19.55 13.04
N LEU A 151 22.07 -18.63 12.10
CA LEU A 151 23.06 -18.16 11.12
C LEU A 151 24.19 -17.33 11.74
N GLU A 152 23.89 -16.43 12.69
CA GLU A 152 24.93 -15.67 13.41
C GLU A 152 25.82 -16.59 14.27
N GLU A 153 25.25 -17.64 14.87
CA GLU A 153 25.98 -18.64 15.64
C GLU A 153 26.85 -19.53 14.74
N GLU A 154 26.38 -19.88 13.55
CA GLU A 154 27.13 -20.66 12.56
C GLU A 154 28.30 -19.85 11.95
N GLU A 155 28.08 -18.57 11.63
CA GLU A 155 29.14 -17.66 11.17
C GLU A 155 30.21 -17.43 12.24
N ASP A 156 29.82 -17.19 13.50
CA ASP A 156 30.76 -17.06 14.62
C ASP A 156 31.57 -18.36 14.82
N MET A 157 30.97 -19.53 14.59
CA MET A 157 31.64 -20.83 14.72
C MET A 157 32.71 -21.04 13.65
N ILE A 158 32.37 -20.76 12.38
CA ILE A 158 33.30 -20.89 11.24
C ILE A 158 34.47 -19.90 11.39
N GLU A 159 34.18 -18.67 11.79
CA GLU A 159 35.23 -17.66 12.00
C GLU A 159 36.18 -18.09 13.13
N ASN A 160 35.65 -18.64 14.24
CA ASN A 160 36.47 -19.07 15.37
C ASN A 160 37.35 -20.30 15.06
N MET A 161 36.98 -21.16 14.10
CA MET A 161 37.82 -22.28 13.66
C MET A 161 39.05 -21.83 12.86
N SER A 162 39.03 -20.62 12.30
CA SER A 162 40.11 -20.06 11.48
C SER A 162 41.12 -19.20 12.25
N LEU A 163 40.87 -18.96 13.55
CA LEU A 163 41.65 -18.04 14.38
C LEU A 163 42.70 -18.78 15.22
N THR A 164 43.85 -18.13 15.43
CA THR A 164 44.87 -18.63 16.36
C THR A 164 44.41 -18.48 17.81
N PRO A 165 44.92 -19.29 18.76
CA PRO A 165 44.46 -19.29 20.16
C PRO A 165 44.54 -17.91 20.83
N THR A 166 45.57 -17.12 20.52
CA THR A 166 45.76 -15.76 21.06
C THR A 166 44.76 -14.74 20.50
N GLN A 167 44.30 -14.93 19.25
CA GLN A 167 43.29 -14.07 18.62
C GLN A 167 41.87 -14.36 19.18
N LEU A 168 41.58 -15.62 19.48
CA LEU A 168 40.33 -16.03 20.13
C LEU A 168 40.16 -15.38 21.50
N GLU A 169 41.21 -15.40 22.33
CA GLU A 169 41.19 -14.77 23.65
C GLU A 169 40.97 -13.25 23.56
N GLY A 170 41.57 -12.61 22.55
CA GLY A 170 41.37 -11.18 22.25
C GLY A 170 39.92 -10.86 21.86
N LYS A 171 39.32 -11.67 20.99
CA LYS A 171 37.91 -11.53 20.54
C LYS A 171 36.94 -11.71 21.71
N GLN A 172 37.19 -12.69 22.59
CA GLN A 172 36.37 -12.95 23.77
C GLN A 172 36.44 -11.81 24.80
N LYS A 173 37.65 -11.32 25.15
CA LYS A 173 37.81 -10.18 26.06
C LYS A 173 37.14 -8.91 25.53
N MET A 174 37.09 -8.72 24.21
CA MET A 174 36.42 -7.59 23.59
C MET A 174 34.89 -7.71 23.60
N LYS A 175 34.35 -8.91 23.34
CA LYS A 175 32.92 -9.21 23.50
C LYS A 175 32.47 -8.98 24.95
N GLU A 176 33.28 -9.36 25.93
CA GLU A 176 33.00 -9.17 27.36
C GLU A 176 32.98 -7.68 27.77
N ARG A 177 34.00 -6.91 27.37
CA ARG A 177 34.03 -5.44 27.60
C ARG A 177 32.83 -4.71 27.01
N THR A 178 32.38 -5.15 25.82
CA THR A 178 31.22 -4.56 25.15
C THR A 178 29.92 -4.86 25.89
N ARG A 179 29.77 -6.08 26.44
CA ARG A 179 28.63 -6.47 27.27
C ARG A 179 28.58 -5.70 28.60
N GLU A 180 29.72 -5.49 29.25
CA GLU A 180 29.80 -4.66 30.46
C GLU A 180 29.45 -3.20 30.18
N ARG A 181 29.93 -2.64 29.05
CA ARG A 181 29.62 -1.26 28.65
C ARG A 181 28.13 -1.08 28.35
N ASN A 182 27.49 -2.06 27.74
CA ASN A 182 26.05 -2.04 27.48
C ASN A 182 25.21 -2.22 28.75
N ARG A 183 25.70 -2.96 29.75
CA ARG A 183 25.04 -3.08 31.06
C ARG A 183 25.15 -1.81 31.93
N LYS A 184 26.18 -0.98 31.71
CA LYS A 184 26.43 0.26 32.47
C LYS A 184 25.80 1.52 31.86
N LYS A 185 25.15 1.42 30.70
CA LYS A 185 24.33 2.52 30.16
C LYS A 185 22.93 2.47 30.80
N PRO A 186 22.50 3.49 31.57
CA PRO A 186 21.12 3.60 32.01
C PRO A 186 20.16 3.84 30.84
#